data_AF-A0A9D0HFR8-F1
#
_entry.id   AF-A0A9D0HFR8-F1
#
_cell.length_a   1.000
_cell.length_b   1.000
_cell.length_c   1.000
_cell.angle_alpha   90.00
_cell.angle_beta   90.00
_cell.angle_gamma   90.00
#
_symmetry.space_group_name_H-M   'P 1'
#
loop_
_entity.id
_entity.type
_entity.pdbx_description
1 polymer ?
#
loop_
_entity_poly.entity_id
_entity_poly.type
_entity_poly.pdbx_seq_one_letter_code
_entity_poly.pdbx_strand_id
1 'polypeptide(L)'
;MKLADFYFAQDALFVIPVEALTAAELSPSFAAALMRRRGIAPAWVHTFNTAYAAYYQRCATLYERAAASWFPPRAQNVCIVTAPHVTRPYFQVFPQASWLLYHSDFDAVAGSPEYATYQFFHAERLGLCDTLVDAFAHNLGYFLLRSDDEVARFGEQAAVSCRPDAAAFRQLAALLEQRRGIYHATLRPPPPELSEPCGRIDAADLIVARSMQPALHSLAQAVNRTHAQVVQRYMNVQAKRTTAEAPVARLARWLAEQRPRVLLMVDGAVVWDADNPSDTTAVVRAAASLADGPAAALQQDLTIIDEHSRRFLALLREPQRLPRQQHFDHSGGVYIDEPRQLIVYDASAASLNRLVEATPPYQRWLLGARVMHEWGHLAVAAGWVAVALPLREEEKQARQDVALLLRRIVNEAPAPYADIARQEQAHFGGANVEPGEAWMQYLFSRMPDYQTNLLAQRLLYREQLESYLRVNVRCHAHDGIGPYQQLMRYAFEYQYLAL
;
A
#
# COMPACT_ATOMS: atom_id res chain seq x y z
N MET A 1 13.48 6.92 19.51
CA MET A 1 12.77 7.91 18.67
C MET A 1 11.30 7.98 19.08
N LYS A 2 10.64 9.16 19.04
CA LYS A 2 9.20 9.27 19.30
C LYS A 2 8.44 8.88 18.02
N LEU A 3 7.27 8.24 18.13
CA LEU A 3 6.47 7.82 16.97
C LEU A 3 6.14 8.99 16.03
N ALA A 4 6.00 10.20 16.57
CA ALA A 4 5.88 11.42 15.77
C ALA A 4 7.01 11.60 14.74
N ASP A 5 8.25 11.25 15.08
CA ASP A 5 9.38 11.43 14.16
C ASP A 5 9.27 10.50 12.94
N PHE A 6 8.61 9.34 13.07
CA PHE A 6 8.34 8.44 11.95
C PHE A 6 7.42 9.10 10.91
N TYR A 7 6.32 9.71 11.37
CA TYR A 7 5.34 10.39 10.49
C TYR A 7 5.90 11.60 9.75
N PHE A 8 7.00 12.15 10.26
CA PHE A 8 7.68 13.34 9.75
C PHE A 8 9.09 13.02 9.22
N ALA A 9 9.36 11.76 8.87
CA ALA A 9 10.71 11.32 8.51
C ALA A 9 11.15 11.70 7.10
N GLN A 10 10.19 11.99 6.21
CA GLN A 10 10.46 12.44 4.86
C GLN A 10 10.17 13.95 4.77
N ASP A 11 11.08 14.72 4.17
CA ASP A 11 10.87 16.16 4.04
C ASP A 11 9.80 16.50 3.00
N ALA A 12 9.77 15.70 1.93
CA ALA A 12 8.84 15.85 0.81
C ALA A 12 7.42 15.29 1.04
N LEU A 13 7.19 14.65 2.20
CA LEU A 13 5.94 13.97 2.53
C LEU A 13 5.78 13.80 4.04
N PHE A 14 4.58 13.99 4.59
CA PHE A 14 4.27 13.55 5.95
C PHE A 14 3.08 12.58 5.96
N VAL A 15 3.00 11.75 7.00
CA VAL A 15 1.93 10.78 7.19
C VAL A 15 1.00 11.28 8.29
N ILE A 16 -0.29 11.37 8.00
CA ILE A 16 -1.34 11.43 9.01
C ILE A 16 -1.72 9.98 9.35
N PRO A 17 -1.39 9.48 10.54
CA PRO A 17 -1.71 8.12 10.93
C PRO A 17 -3.21 7.94 11.04
N VAL A 18 -3.70 6.76 10.67
CA VAL A 18 -5.13 6.40 10.78
C VAL A 18 -5.66 6.57 12.22
N GLU A 19 -4.80 6.36 13.21
CA GLU A 19 -5.09 6.49 14.64
C GLU A 19 -5.31 7.95 15.07
N ALA A 20 -4.88 8.92 14.27
CA ALA A 20 -5.16 10.32 14.49
C ALA A 20 -6.47 10.77 13.82
N LEU A 21 -7.21 9.88 13.15
CA LEU A 21 -8.40 10.21 12.39
C LEU A 21 -9.65 9.63 13.05
N THR A 22 -10.72 10.42 13.03
CA THR A 22 -12.08 10.00 13.34
C THR A 22 -12.95 10.24 12.10
N ALA A 23 -14.14 9.66 12.01
CA ALA A 23 -15.03 9.90 10.86
C ALA A 23 -15.35 11.39 10.59
N ALA A 24 -15.09 12.29 11.55
CA ALA A 24 -15.31 13.72 11.41
C ALA A 24 -14.02 14.53 11.22
N GLU A 25 -12.92 14.17 11.87
CA GLU A 25 -11.77 15.06 11.95
C GLU A 25 -10.46 14.40 12.36
N LEU A 26 -9.37 15.14 12.10
CA LEU A 26 -8.06 14.93 12.68
C LEU A 26 -8.04 15.26 14.17
N SER A 27 -7.37 14.42 14.96
CA SER A 27 -7.20 14.65 16.40
C SER A 27 -6.50 15.99 16.69
N PRO A 28 -6.93 16.74 17.72
CA PRO A 28 -6.34 18.04 18.05
C PRO A 28 -4.83 17.97 18.33
N SER A 29 -4.38 16.88 18.96
CA SER A 29 -2.97 16.67 19.29
C SER A 29 -2.10 16.53 18.04
N PHE A 30 -2.59 15.84 17.01
CA PHE A 30 -1.87 15.68 15.75
C PHE A 30 -1.94 16.93 14.89
N ALA A 31 -3.08 17.63 14.87
CA ALA A 31 -3.19 18.94 14.23
C ALA A 31 -2.14 19.93 14.78
N ALA A 32 -1.98 19.99 16.11
CA ALA A 32 -0.94 20.80 16.74
C ALA A 32 0.49 20.33 16.40
N ALA A 33 0.69 19.03 16.15
CA ALA A 33 1.98 18.52 15.66
C ALA A 33 2.26 18.95 14.22
N LEU A 34 1.27 18.90 13.32
CA LEU A 34 1.39 19.39 11.95
C LEU A 34 1.78 20.87 11.90
N MET A 35 1.09 21.71 12.67
CA MET A 35 1.38 23.15 12.76
C MET A 35 2.81 23.39 13.21
N ARG A 36 3.26 22.72 14.28
CA ARG A 36 4.60 22.94 14.85
C ARG A 36 5.73 22.38 14.00
N ARG A 37 5.56 21.20 13.39
CA ARG A 37 6.64 20.47 12.71
C ARG A 37 6.70 20.68 11.20
N ARG A 38 5.59 21.08 10.60
CA ARG A 38 5.45 21.26 9.14
C ARG A 38 4.96 22.66 8.76
N GLY A 39 4.67 23.53 9.73
CA GLY A 39 4.19 24.88 9.44
C GLY A 39 2.82 24.90 8.78
N ILE A 40 2.01 23.83 8.95
CA ILE A 40 0.69 23.73 8.35
C ILE A 40 -0.23 24.80 8.95
N ALA A 41 -0.91 25.55 8.10
CA ALA A 41 -1.82 26.62 8.53
C ALA A 41 -3.09 26.05 9.18
N PRO A 42 -3.71 26.75 10.16
CA PRO A 42 -5.01 26.35 10.71
C PRO A 42 -6.11 26.19 9.66
N ALA A 43 -6.12 27.06 8.65
CA ALA A 43 -7.10 26.99 7.58
C ALA A 43 -6.95 25.73 6.71
N TRP A 44 -5.71 25.23 6.53
CA TRP A 44 -5.47 23.94 5.86
C TRP A 44 -6.10 22.79 6.64
N VAL A 45 -5.89 22.76 7.96
CA VAL A 45 -6.46 21.73 8.85
C VAL A 45 -7.99 21.77 8.81
N HIS A 46 -8.58 22.97 8.79
CA HIS A 46 -10.01 23.15 8.65
C HIS A 46 -10.53 22.55 7.34
N THR A 47 -9.92 22.90 6.19
CA THR A 47 -10.29 22.34 4.88
C THR A 47 -10.14 20.82 4.84
N PHE A 48 -9.05 20.29 5.42
CA PHE A 48 -8.84 18.84 5.55
C PHE A 48 -9.98 18.17 6.32
N ASN A 49 -10.30 18.67 7.53
CA ASN A 49 -11.36 18.10 8.36
C ASN A 49 -12.73 18.15 7.66
N THR A 50 -13.08 19.30 7.06
CA THR A 50 -14.34 19.45 6.31
C THR A 50 -14.43 18.46 5.15
N ALA A 51 -13.36 18.31 4.38
CA ALA A 51 -13.32 17.39 3.25
C ALA A 51 -13.35 15.91 3.68
N TYR A 52 -12.66 15.56 4.77
CA TYR A 52 -12.61 14.21 5.30
C TYR A 52 -13.96 13.77 5.87
N ALA A 53 -14.63 14.64 6.65
CA ALA A 53 -15.99 14.40 7.12
C ALA A 53 -16.98 14.20 5.95
N ALA A 54 -16.89 15.06 4.94
CA ALA A 54 -17.72 14.97 3.75
C ALA A 54 -17.44 13.67 2.97
N TYR A 55 -16.18 13.22 2.88
CA TYR A 55 -15.85 11.91 2.31
C TYR A 55 -16.58 10.79 3.04
N TYR A 56 -16.51 10.73 4.38
CA TYR A 56 -17.18 9.70 5.16
C TYR A 56 -18.68 9.66 4.91
N GLN A 57 -19.34 10.81 5.05
CA GLN A 57 -20.78 10.93 4.88
C GLN A 57 -21.21 10.53 3.46
N ARG A 58 -20.53 11.07 2.44
CA ARG A 58 -20.89 10.83 1.04
C ARG A 58 -20.58 9.40 0.61
N CYS A 59 -19.52 8.81 1.12
CA CYS A 59 -19.14 7.44 0.83
C CYS A 59 -20.16 6.46 1.42
N ALA A 60 -20.61 6.70 2.66
CA ALA A 60 -21.71 5.93 3.25
C ALA A 60 -22.97 6.00 2.39
N THR A 61 -23.40 7.21 1.99
CA THR A 61 -24.59 7.38 1.12
C THR A 61 -24.44 6.67 -0.23
N LEU A 62 -23.26 6.74 -0.85
CA LEU A 62 -23.00 6.06 -2.13
C LEU A 62 -23.03 4.54 -1.97
N TYR A 63 -22.41 4.02 -0.91
CA TYR A 63 -22.40 2.60 -0.58
C TYR A 63 -23.80 2.06 -0.31
N GLU A 64 -24.59 2.74 0.52
CA GLU A 64 -25.98 2.36 0.84
C GLU A 64 -26.86 2.25 -0.41
N ARG A 65 -26.65 3.13 -1.39
CA ARG A 65 -27.46 3.17 -2.62
C ARG A 65 -26.93 2.28 -3.75
N ALA A 66 -25.66 1.91 -3.71
CA ALA A 66 -24.98 1.23 -4.82
C ALA A 66 -23.79 0.38 -4.32
N ALA A 67 -24.03 -0.52 -3.36
CA ALA A 67 -23.00 -1.32 -2.71
C ALA A 67 -22.19 -2.24 -3.65
N ALA A 68 -22.73 -2.56 -4.83
CA ALA A 68 -22.00 -3.32 -5.85
C ALA A 68 -20.90 -2.48 -6.53
N SER A 69 -21.14 -1.18 -6.68
CA SER A 69 -20.27 -0.26 -7.42
C SER A 69 -19.42 0.60 -6.49
N TRP A 70 -19.81 0.74 -5.22
CA TRP A 70 -19.16 1.59 -4.20
C TRP A 70 -18.67 0.78 -3.01
N PHE A 71 -17.68 1.34 -2.31
CA PHE A 71 -17.10 0.78 -1.10
C PHE A 71 -17.64 1.49 0.15
N PRO A 72 -17.67 0.83 1.32
CA PRO A 72 -18.00 1.50 2.57
C PRO A 72 -16.91 2.54 2.93
N PRO A 73 -17.24 3.60 3.68
CA PRO A 73 -16.23 4.54 4.15
C PRO A 73 -15.18 3.83 5.00
N ARG A 74 -13.90 4.13 4.77
CA ARG A 74 -12.80 3.56 5.55
C ARG A 74 -11.79 4.60 5.98
N ALA A 75 -11.17 4.33 7.12
CA ALA A 75 -10.05 5.12 7.61
C ALA A 75 -8.76 4.54 7.03
N GLN A 76 -7.87 5.41 6.54
CA GLN A 76 -6.55 5.03 6.06
C GLN A 76 -5.49 6.01 6.54
N ASN A 77 -4.24 5.59 6.48
CA ASN A 77 -3.13 6.52 6.59
C ASN A 77 -3.19 7.53 5.45
N VAL A 78 -3.08 8.82 5.74
CA VAL A 78 -3.11 9.86 4.70
C VAL A 78 -1.71 10.41 4.52
N CYS A 79 -1.09 10.10 3.39
CA CYS A 79 0.23 10.56 3.03
C CYS A 79 0.11 11.86 2.24
N ILE A 80 0.56 12.97 2.84
CA ILE A 80 0.49 14.31 2.25
C ILE A 80 1.82 14.68 1.62
N VAL A 81 1.82 14.82 0.30
CA VAL A 81 2.98 15.24 -0.49
C VAL A 81 3.14 16.76 -0.44
N THR A 82 4.28 17.23 0.04
CA THR A 82 4.65 18.66 0.10
C THR A 82 5.60 19.06 -1.03
N ALA A 83 6.41 18.12 -1.55
CA ALA A 83 7.32 18.36 -2.67
C ALA A 83 7.07 17.34 -3.80
N PRO A 84 6.08 17.60 -4.68
CA PRO A 84 5.59 16.62 -5.64
C PRO A 84 6.58 16.23 -6.75
N HIS A 85 7.62 17.03 -6.97
CA HIS A 85 8.62 16.79 -8.01
C HIS A 85 9.71 15.77 -7.60
N VAL A 86 9.83 15.49 -6.30
CA VAL A 86 10.80 14.51 -5.74
C VAL A 86 10.11 13.31 -5.08
N THR A 87 8.78 13.34 -4.94
CA THR A 87 7.99 12.22 -4.44
C THR A 87 7.43 11.41 -5.60
N ARG A 88 7.55 10.07 -5.52
CA ARG A 88 7.01 9.17 -6.53
C ARG A 88 5.50 9.39 -6.71
N PRO A 89 5.03 9.75 -7.91
CA PRO A 89 3.60 9.98 -8.14
C PRO A 89 2.83 8.66 -8.12
N TYR A 90 1.58 8.72 -7.65
CA TYR A 90 0.61 7.59 -7.66
C TYR A 90 1.02 6.35 -6.85
N PHE A 91 2.09 6.43 -6.07
CA PHE A 91 2.58 5.33 -5.26
C PHE A 91 1.87 5.29 -3.89
N GLN A 92 1.57 4.09 -3.41
CA GLN A 92 1.06 3.87 -2.06
C GLN A 92 2.22 3.61 -1.09
N VAL A 93 2.48 4.57 -0.19
CA VAL A 93 3.54 4.48 0.82
C VAL A 93 3.40 3.20 1.65
N PHE A 94 2.17 2.93 2.08
CA PHE A 94 1.73 1.66 2.66
C PHE A 94 0.70 1.05 1.70
N PRO A 95 1.08 0.02 0.91
CA PRO A 95 0.19 -0.60 -0.07
C PRO A 95 -1.16 -0.99 0.54
N GLN A 96 -2.24 -0.59 -0.11
CA GLN A 96 -3.65 -0.83 0.28
C GLN A 96 -4.08 -0.29 1.67
N ALA A 97 -3.17 0.42 2.37
CA ALA A 97 -3.36 0.96 3.71
C ALA A 97 -3.02 2.46 3.80
N SER A 98 -2.79 3.12 2.66
CA SER A 98 -2.59 4.55 2.59
C SER A 98 -3.20 5.21 1.35
N TRP A 99 -3.62 6.46 1.53
CA TRP A 99 -3.92 7.39 0.45
C TRP A 99 -2.75 8.33 0.23
N LEU A 100 -2.49 8.66 -1.03
CA LEU A 100 -1.54 9.70 -1.42
C LEU A 100 -2.31 10.94 -1.89
N LEU A 101 -2.18 12.02 -1.14
CA LEU A 101 -2.79 13.32 -1.43
C LEU A 101 -1.71 14.39 -1.45
N TYR A 102 -2.02 15.55 -2.02
CA TYR A 102 -1.07 16.67 -2.10
C TYR A 102 -1.46 17.73 -1.09
N HIS A 103 -0.45 18.41 -0.54
CA HIS A 103 -0.67 19.55 0.34
C HIS A 103 -1.60 20.60 -0.30
N SER A 104 -1.47 20.81 -1.61
CA SER A 104 -2.29 21.73 -2.41
C SER A 104 -3.78 21.37 -2.47
N ASP A 105 -4.16 20.14 -2.12
CA ASP A 105 -5.57 19.73 -2.13
C ASP A 105 -6.40 20.46 -1.08
N PHE A 106 -5.74 20.98 -0.03
CA PHE A 106 -6.40 21.61 1.12
C PHE A 106 -5.95 23.06 1.36
N ASP A 107 -5.25 23.67 0.40
CA ASP A 107 -4.80 25.06 0.52
C ASP A 107 -6.00 26.01 0.60
N ALA A 108 -6.15 26.77 1.70
CA ALA A 108 -7.34 27.57 1.95
C ALA A 108 -7.56 28.72 0.95
N VAL A 109 -6.51 29.20 0.26
CA VAL A 109 -6.64 30.26 -0.77
C VAL A 109 -7.21 29.70 -2.07
N ALA A 110 -6.92 28.43 -2.33
CA ALA A 110 -7.34 27.70 -3.51
C ALA A 110 -7.87 26.34 -3.06
N GLY A 111 -8.86 26.27 -2.18
CA GLY A 111 -9.27 25.01 -1.57
C GLY A 111 -10.77 24.95 -1.44
N SER A 112 -11.43 24.38 -2.44
CA SER A 112 -12.83 23.99 -2.33
C SER A 112 -12.93 22.69 -1.54
N PRO A 113 -13.73 22.63 -0.45
CA PRO A 113 -14.00 21.37 0.25
C PRO A 113 -14.54 20.29 -0.68
N GLU A 114 -15.22 20.66 -1.77
CA GLU A 114 -15.71 19.70 -2.77
C GLU A 114 -14.57 19.01 -3.50
N TYR A 115 -13.60 19.79 -3.99
CA TYR A 115 -12.44 19.24 -4.69
C TYR A 115 -11.61 18.36 -3.76
N ALA A 116 -11.33 18.84 -2.55
CA ALA A 116 -10.62 18.09 -1.52
C ALA A 116 -11.33 16.77 -1.17
N THR A 117 -12.66 16.80 -1.03
CA THR A 117 -13.48 15.60 -0.78
C THR A 117 -13.33 14.60 -1.92
N TYR A 118 -13.41 15.07 -3.17
CA TYR A 118 -13.21 14.21 -4.34
C TYR A 118 -11.83 13.57 -4.37
N GLN A 119 -10.77 14.26 -3.92
CA GLN A 119 -9.43 13.70 -3.88
C GLN A 119 -9.33 12.47 -2.97
N PHE A 120 -10.09 12.41 -1.86
CA PHE A 120 -10.18 11.19 -1.05
C PHE A 120 -10.80 10.01 -1.81
N PHE A 121 -11.92 10.22 -2.52
CA PHE A 121 -12.51 9.19 -3.39
C PHE A 121 -11.56 8.76 -4.51
N HIS A 122 -10.81 9.72 -5.07
CA HIS A 122 -9.85 9.45 -6.12
C HIS A 122 -8.66 8.62 -5.62
N ALA A 123 -8.06 9.00 -4.49
CA ALA A 123 -6.96 8.25 -3.89
C ALA A 123 -7.38 6.85 -3.45
N GLU A 124 -8.59 6.71 -2.92
CA GLU A 124 -9.19 5.43 -2.58
C GLU A 124 -9.35 4.54 -3.82
N ARG A 125 -9.99 5.03 -4.90
CA ARG A 125 -10.12 4.25 -6.14
C ARG A 125 -8.79 3.91 -6.78
N LEU A 126 -7.82 4.82 -6.78
CA LEU A 126 -6.49 4.53 -7.29
C LEU A 126 -5.78 3.42 -6.49
N GLY A 127 -6.14 3.24 -5.22
CA GLY A 127 -5.66 2.12 -4.42
C GLY A 127 -6.38 0.80 -4.67
N LEU A 128 -7.56 0.83 -5.29
CA LEU A 128 -8.38 -0.34 -5.64
C LEU A 128 -8.25 -0.74 -7.11
N CYS A 129 -7.98 0.23 -7.97
CA CYS A 129 -7.82 0.08 -9.40
C CYS A 129 -6.33 0.23 -9.74
N ASP A 130 -5.79 -0.66 -10.57
CA ASP A 130 -4.39 -0.59 -10.96
C ASP A 130 -4.08 0.53 -11.97
N THR A 131 -5.09 1.29 -12.42
CA THR A 131 -4.93 2.38 -13.39
C THR A 131 -5.65 3.67 -13.01
N LEU A 132 -5.07 4.82 -13.39
CA LEU A 132 -5.70 6.13 -13.19
C LEU A 132 -6.99 6.29 -14.00
N VAL A 133 -7.02 5.80 -15.24
CA VAL A 133 -8.21 5.95 -16.11
C VAL A 133 -9.41 5.26 -15.46
N ASP A 134 -9.20 4.07 -14.92
CA ASP A 134 -10.25 3.35 -14.20
C ASP A 134 -10.66 4.11 -12.94
N ALA A 135 -9.71 4.63 -12.16
CA ALA A 135 -10.02 5.43 -10.98
C ALA A 135 -10.86 6.69 -11.30
N PHE A 136 -10.65 7.34 -12.45
CA PHE A 136 -11.51 8.41 -12.94
C PHE A 136 -12.90 7.89 -13.33
N ALA A 137 -12.98 6.81 -14.11
CA ALA A 137 -14.22 6.23 -14.58
C ALA A 137 -15.14 5.76 -13.43
N HIS A 138 -14.61 4.98 -12.49
CA HIS A 138 -15.32 4.52 -11.29
C HIS A 138 -15.84 5.68 -10.43
N ASN A 139 -15.14 6.81 -10.43
CA ASN A 139 -15.53 7.97 -9.64
C ASN A 139 -16.52 8.91 -10.36
N LEU A 140 -16.88 8.69 -11.63
CA LEU A 140 -17.91 9.54 -12.27
C LEU A 140 -19.26 9.43 -11.57
N GLY A 141 -19.57 8.27 -10.98
CA GLY A 141 -20.79 8.05 -10.20
C GLY A 141 -20.93 8.99 -8.99
N TYR A 142 -19.80 9.48 -8.45
CA TYR A 142 -19.77 10.44 -7.33
C TYR A 142 -20.57 11.72 -7.67
N PHE A 143 -20.38 12.24 -8.88
CA PHE A 143 -20.98 13.50 -9.33
C PHE A 143 -22.46 13.38 -9.73
N LEU A 144 -23.01 12.16 -9.82
CA LEU A 144 -24.43 11.95 -10.12
C LEU A 144 -25.32 12.43 -8.98
N LEU A 145 -24.79 12.44 -7.75
CA LEU A 145 -25.47 12.90 -6.54
C LEU A 145 -25.03 14.30 -6.08
N ARG A 146 -24.27 15.02 -6.91
CA ARG A 146 -23.81 16.37 -6.62
C ARG A 146 -24.66 17.42 -7.34
N SER A 147 -25.00 18.47 -6.62
CA SER A 147 -25.66 19.66 -7.13
C SER A 147 -24.80 20.38 -8.18
N ASP A 148 -25.43 21.23 -8.99
CA ASP A 148 -24.69 22.06 -9.95
C ASP A 148 -23.67 22.98 -9.26
N ASP A 149 -24.00 23.54 -8.10
CA ASP A 149 -23.09 24.37 -7.30
C ASP A 149 -21.87 23.60 -6.79
N GLU A 150 -22.05 22.36 -6.33
CA GLU A 150 -20.93 21.51 -5.93
C GLU A 150 -20.03 21.21 -7.14
N VAL A 151 -20.62 20.85 -8.29
CA VAL A 151 -19.83 20.60 -9.51
C VAL A 151 -19.09 21.86 -9.99
N ALA A 152 -19.72 23.03 -9.93
CA ALA A 152 -19.08 24.30 -10.26
C ALA A 152 -17.88 24.57 -9.34
N ARG A 153 -18.04 24.41 -8.02
CA ARG A 153 -16.95 24.56 -7.04
C ARG A 153 -15.81 23.56 -7.25
N PHE A 154 -16.11 22.35 -7.71
CA PHE A 154 -15.07 21.40 -8.13
C PHE A 154 -14.30 21.94 -9.35
N GLY A 155 -15.01 22.45 -10.35
CA GLY A 155 -14.42 22.98 -11.59
C GLY A 155 -13.55 24.22 -11.37
N GLU A 156 -14.04 25.19 -10.58
CA GLU A 156 -13.30 26.39 -10.17
C GLU A 156 -11.96 26.01 -9.53
N GLN A 157 -11.98 25.03 -8.62
CA GLN A 157 -10.78 24.57 -7.95
C GLN A 157 -9.85 23.78 -8.87
N ALA A 158 -10.40 22.93 -9.74
CA ALA A 158 -9.60 22.19 -10.71
C ALA A 158 -8.85 23.15 -11.66
N ALA A 159 -9.44 24.30 -12.00
CA ALA A 159 -8.84 25.30 -12.87
C ALA A 159 -7.55 25.90 -12.27
N VAL A 160 -7.55 26.19 -10.96
CA VAL A 160 -6.43 26.84 -10.26
C VAL A 160 -5.50 25.86 -9.53
N SER A 161 -5.83 24.56 -9.51
CA SER A 161 -5.03 23.53 -8.86
C SER A 161 -3.59 23.49 -9.40
N CYS A 162 -2.62 23.52 -8.48
CA CYS A 162 -1.19 23.42 -8.76
C CYS A 162 -0.65 21.99 -8.67
N ARG A 163 -1.53 20.98 -8.54
CA ARG A 163 -1.12 19.59 -8.55
C ARG A 163 -0.37 19.24 -9.85
N PRO A 164 0.59 18.30 -9.81
CA PRO A 164 1.29 17.84 -11.01
C PRO A 164 0.34 17.35 -12.11
N ASP A 165 -0.77 16.75 -11.71
CA ASP A 165 -1.78 16.12 -12.55
C ASP A 165 -3.07 16.96 -12.72
N ALA A 166 -3.02 18.26 -12.37
CA ALA A 166 -4.17 19.15 -12.45
C ALA A 166 -4.85 19.19 -13.84
N ALA A 167 -4.09 18.94 -14.91
CA ALA A 167 -4.64 18.88 -16.26
C ALA A 167 -5.72 17.79 -16.44
N ALA A 168 -5.57 16.63 -15.78
CA ALA A 168 -6.56 15.57 -15.79
C ALA A 168 -7.86 16.01 -15.09
N PHE A 169 -7.73 16.68 -13.93
CA PHE A 169 -8.90 17.18 -13.19
C PHE A 169 -9.61 18.34 -13.90
N ARG A 170 -8.87 19.20 -14.63
CA ARG A 170 -9.49 20.20 -15.53
C ARG A 170 -10.30 19.56 -16.64
N GLN A 171 -9.79 18.48 -17.23
CA GLN A 171 -10.55 17.73 -18.25
C GLN A 171 -11.78 17.05 -17.65
N LEU A 172 -11.68 16.53 -16.43
CA LEU A 172 -12.83 16.01 -15.69
C LEU A 172 -13.86 17.12 -15.45
N ALA A 173 -13.45 18.30 -14.98
CA ALA A 173 -14.35 19.43 -14.78
C ALA A 173 -15.12 19.81 -16.06
N ALA A 174 -14.43 19.88 -17.21
CA ALA A 174 -15.06 20.14 -18.50
C ALA A 174 -16.07 19.04 -18.91
N LEU A 175 -15.77 17.77 -18.61
CA LEU A 175 -16.73 16.67 -18.81
C LEU A 175 -17.98 16.85 -17.93
N LEU A 176 -17.81 17.32 -16.70
CA LEU A 176 -18.90 17.43 -15.72
C LEU A 176 -19.94 18.50 -16.07
N GLU A 177 -19.59 19.51 -16.88
CA GLU A 177 -20.54 20.47 -17.46
C GLU A 177 -21.59 19.77 -18.33
N GLN A 178 -21.21 18.64 -18.96
CA GLN A 178 -22.06 17.85 -19.84
C GLN A 178 -22.60 16.58 -19.16
N ARG A 179 -22.44 16.44 -17.84
CA ARG A 179 -22.71 15.19 -17.10
C ARG A 179 -24.12 14.64 -17.21
N ARG A 180 -25.09 15.39 -17.76
CA ARG A 180 -26.49 14.96 -17.92
C ARG A 180 -26.63 13.68 -18.75
N GLY A 181 -25.68 13.37 -19.63
CA GLY A 181 -25.66 12.12 -20.41
C GLY A 181 -25.03 10.91 -19.70
N ILE A 182 -24.70 11.01 -18.39
CA ILE A 182 -24.14 9.91 -17.59
C ILE A 182 -25.21 9.44 -16.58
N TYR A 183 -25.39 8.15 -16.43
CA TYR A 183 -26.41 7.55 -15.59
C TYR A 183 -25.86 6.36 -14.81
N HIS A 184 -26.63 5.92 -13.80
CA HIS A 184 -26.35 4.74 -13.01
C HIS A 184 -27.68 4.15 -12.53
N ALA A 185 -27.83 2.83 -12.56
CA ALA A 185 -29.10 2.15 -12.32
C ALA A 185 -29.81 2.56 -11.02
N THR A 186 -29.05 2.81 -9.94
CA THR A 186 -29.62 3.17 -8.62
C THR A 186 -29.33 4.61 -8.15
N LEU A 187 -28.31 5.28 -8.71
CA LEU A 187 -27.90 6.61 -8.24
C LEU A 187 -28.65 7.70 -9.01
N ARG A 188 -28.72 7.52 -10.34
CA ARG A 188 -29.45 8.39 -11.27
C ARG A 188 -29.85 7.56 -12.50
N PRO A 189 -31.00 6.89 -12.48
CA PRO A 189 -31.46 6.09 -13.61
C PRO A 189 -31.61 6.93 -14.88
N PRO A 190 -31.44 6.34 -16.07
CA PRO A 190 -31.78 7.02 -17.31
C PRO A 190 -33.28 7.37 -17.32
N PRO A 191 -33.67 8.57 -17.80
CA PRO A 191 -35.07 8.95 -17.87
C PRO A 191 -35.81 8.04 -18.87
N PRO A 192 -37.09 7.71 -18.63
CA PRO A 192 -37.89 6.85 -19.52
C PRO A 192 -37.97 7.37 -20.96
N GLU A 193 -37.90 8.69 -21.14
CA GLU A 193 -37.99 9.36 -22.45
C GLU A 193 -36.66 9.40 -23.20
N LEU A 194 -35.58 8.82 -22.65
CA LEU A 194 -34.28 8.78 -23.30
C LEU A 194 -34.33 7.91 -24.56
N SER A 195 -34.43 8.56 -25.72
CA SER A 195 -34.47 7.90 -27.03
C SER A 195 -33.07 7.63 -27.62
N GLU A 196 -32.04 8.23 -27.03
CA GLU A 196 -30.66 8.07 -27.49
C GLU A 196 -30.08 6.70 -27.13
N PRO A 197 -29.38 6.00 -28.04
CA PRO A 197 -28.66 4.78 -27.70
C PRO A 197 -27.63 5.01 -26.58
N CYS A 198 -27.60 4.10 -25.61
CA CYS A 198 -26.66 4.14 -24.49
C CYS A 198 -25.65 2.99 -24.57
N GLY A 199 -24.40 3.28 -24.19
CA GLY A 199 -23.38 2.29 -23.87
C GLY A 199 -23.30 2.03 -22.37
N ARG A 200 -22.46 1.05 -21.99
CA ARG A 200 -22.14 0.73 -20.59
C ARG A 200 -20.64 0.86 -20.35
N ILE A 201 -20.28 1.31 -19.16
CA ILE A 201 -18.94 1.15 -18.60
C ILE A 201 -19.09 0.15 -17.46
N ASP A 202 -18.96 -1.14 -17.77
CA ASP A 202 -19.32 -2.22 -16.83
C ASP A 202 -18.49 -2.18 -15.55
N ALA A 203 -17.20 -1.82 -15.63
CA ALA A 203 -16.37 -1.65 -14.44
C ALA A 203 -16.96 -0.65 -13.42
N ALA A 204 -17.58 0.43 -13.90
CA ALA A 204 -18.09 1.51 -13.06
C ALA A 204 -19.63 1.46 -12.86
N ASP A 205 -20.31 0.44 -13.39
CA ASP A 205 -21.78 0.33 -13.46
C ASP A 205 -22.47 1.58 -14.04
N LEU A 206 -21.79 2.28 -14.96
CA LEU A 206 -22.32 3.49 -15.58
C LEU A 206 -23.02 3.19 -16.90
N ILE A 207 -24.13 3.88 -17.13
CA ILE A 207 -24.84 3.93 -18.39
C ILE A 207 -24.57 5.28 -19.03
N VAL A 208 -24.15 5.31 -20.28
CA VAL A 208 -23.61 6.51 -20.92
C VAL A 208 -24.30 6.73 -22.26
N ALA A 209 -24.91 7.91 -22.44
CA ALA A 209 -25.47 8.33 -23.71
C ALA A 209 -24.36 8.38 -24.80
N ARG A 210 -24.68 7.97 -26.04
CA ARG A 210 -23.70 7.92 -27.14
C ARG A 210 -22.97 9.26 -27.35
N SER A 211 -23.67 10.37 -27.17
CA SER A 211 -23.18 11.76 -27.24
C SER A 211 -22.05 12.05 -26.26
N MET A 212 -21.96 11.32 -25.14
CA MET A 212 -20.90 11.47 -24.14
C MET A 212 -19.65 10.64 -24.46
N GLN A 213 -19.71 9.68 -25.38
CA GLN A 213 -18.57 8.80 -25.68
C GLN A 213 -17.30 9.57 -26.12
N PRO A 214 -17.37 10.59 -27.00
CA PRO A 214 -16.19 11.36 -27.39
C PRO A 214 -15.55 12.10 -26.20
N ALA A 215 -16.37 12.66 -25.30
CA ALA A 215 -15.89 13.39 -24.14
C ALA A 215 -15.19 12.46 -23.12
N LEU A 216 -15.73 11.25 -22.91
CA LEU A 216 -15.09 10.23 -22.06
C LEU A 216 -13.79 9.70 -22.67
N HIS A 217 -13.76 9.48 -23.99
CA HIS A 217 -12.54 9.10 -24.68
C HIS A 217 -11.46 10.19 -24.54
N SER A 218 -11.86 11.46 -24.69
CA SER A 218 -10.97 12.61 -24.48
C SER A 218 -10.44 12.68 -23.04
N LEU A 219 -11.28 12.41 -22.04
CA LEU A 219 -10.86 12.31 -20.64
C LEU A 219 -9.80 11.22 -20.46
N ALA A 220 -10.05 10.00 -20.94
CA ALA A 220 -9.10 8.89 -20.82
C ALA A 220 -7.74 9.22 -21.47
N GLN A 221 -7.75 9.84 -22.66
CA GLN A 221 -6.53 10.30 -23.32
C GLN A 221 -5.81 11.41 -22.54
N ALA A 222 -6.54 12.36 -21.96
CA ALA A 222 -5.95 13.42 -21.14
C ALA A 222 -5.33 12.88 -19.85
N VAL A 223 -5.99 11.93 -19.19
CA VAL A 223 -5.48 11.23 -18.01
C VAL A 223 -4.20 10.48 -18.34
N ASN A 224 -4.17 9.67 -19.39
CA ASN A 224 -2.97 8.92 -19.79
C ASN A 224 -1.80 9.84 -20.14
N ARG A 225 -2.05 10.92 -20.90
CA ARG A 225 -1.01 11.91 -21.23
C ARG A 225 -0.48 12.60 -19.98
N THR A 226 -1.37 13.01 -19.08
CA THR A 226 -0.99 13.69 -17.83
C THR A 226 -0.17 12.75 -16.93
N HIS A 227 -0.61 11.51 -16.78
CA HIS A 227 0.11 10.48 -16.02
C HIS A 227 1.53 10.30 -16.56
N ALA A 228 1.68 10.08 -17.86
CA ALA A 228 2.99 9.91 -18.50
C ALA A 228 3.90 11.14 -18.28
N GLN A 229 3.35 12.35 -18.39
CA GLN A 229 4.11 13.58 -18.16
C GLN A 229 4.56 13.73 -16.70
N VAL A 230 3.69 13.42 -15.73
CA VAL A 230 4.01 13.50 -14.29
C VAL A 230 5.09 12.48 -13.93
N VAL A 231 4.94 11.22 -14.37
CA VAL A 231 5.94 10.17 -14.16
C VAL A 231 7.27 10.55 -14.81
N GLN A 232 7.26 11.02 -16.07
CA GLN A 232 8.48 11.43 -16.76
C GLN A 232 9.20 12.58 -16.06
N ARG A 233 8.46 13.58 -15.55
CA ARG A 233 9.07 14.68 -14.78
C ARG A 233 9.76 14.17 -13.53
N TYR A 234 9.14 13.25 -12.79
CA TYR A 234 9.75 12.62 -11.63
C TYR A 234 11.01 11.81 -12.03
N MET A 235 10.93 10.98 -13.07
CA MET A 235 12.09 10.19 -13.54
C MET A 235 13.24 11.07 -14.01
N ASN A 236 12.97 12.23 -14.63
CA ASN A 236 14.01 13.19 -14.99
C ASN A 236 14.73 13.77 -13.76
N VAL A 237 14.06 13.88 -12.62
CA VAL A 237 14.69 14.29 -11.36
C VAL A 237 15.57 13.17 -10.81
N GLN A 238 15.09 11.92 -10.85
CA GLN A 238 15.85 10.74 -10.40
C GLN A 238 17.10 10.49 -11.25
N ALA A 239 17.04 10.77 -12.55
CA ALA A 239 18.14 10.56 -13.50
C ALA A 239 19.28 11.59 -13.40
N LYS A 240 19.18 12.61 -12.51
CA LYS A 240 20.21 13.64 -12.38
C LYS A 240 21.53 13.06 -11.89
N ARG A 241 22.61 13.45 -12.56
CA ARG A 241 23.99 13.25 -12.11
C ARG A 241 24.50 14.56 -11.51
N THR A 242 24.98 14.48 -10.28
CA THR A 242 25.51 15.60 -9.50
C THR A 242 26.98 15.42 -9.16
N THR A 243 27.51 14.20 -9.31
CA THR A 243 28.92 13.90 -9.02
C THR A 243 29.74 13.64 -10.29
N ALA A 244 31.04 13.94 -10.22
CA ALA A 244 31.98 13.71 -11.33
C ALA A 244 32.37 12.23 -11.49
N GLU A 245 32.35 11.48 -10.38
CA GLU A 245 32.57 10.04 -10.39
C GLU A 245 31.31 9.30 -10.86
N ALA A 246 31.48 8.30 -11.73
CA ALA A 246 30.35 7.49 -12.17
C ALA A 246 29.70 6.75 -10.97
N PRO A 247 28.38 6.92 -10.71
CA PRO A 247 27.70 6.33 -9.55
C PRO A 247 27.88 4.81 -9.44
N VAL A 248 27.89 4.12 -10.58
CA VAL A 248 28.12 2.68 -10.67
C VAL A 248 29.53 2.27 -10.25
N ALA A 249 30.56 3.07 -10.55
CA ALA A 249 31.92 2.80 -10.13
C ALA A 249 32.08 2.93 -8.61
N ARG A 250 31.40 3.92 -8.01
CA ARG A 250 31.33 4.11 -6.55
C ARG A 250 30.62 2.93 -5.87
N LEU A 251 29.48 2.48 -6.41
CA LEU A 251 28.75 1.32 -5.90
C LEU A 251 29.59 0.03 -5.99
N ALA A 252 30.22 -0.23 -7.14
CA ALA A 252 31.06 -1.40 -7.35
C ALA A 252 32.25 -1.42 -6.37
N ARG A 253 32.92 -0.28 -6.18
CA ARG A 253 33.99 -0.15 -5.18
C ARG A 253 33.49 -0.47 -3.77
N TRP A 254 32.36 0.14 -3.37
CA TRP A 254 31.78 -0.10 -2.06
C TRP A 254 31.42 -1.58 -1.84
N LEU A 255 30.86 -2.26 -2.85
CA LEU A 255 30.56 -3.68 -2.79
C LEU A 255 31.82 -4.54 -2.56
N ALA A 256 32.90 -4.24 -3.27
CA ALA A 256 34.17 -4.96 -3.14
C ALA A 256 34.85 -4.73 -1.78
N GLU A 257 34.74 -3.51 -1.23
CA GLU A 257 35.32 -3.11 0.05
C GLU A 257 34.51 -3.61 1.24
N GLN A 258 33.20 -3.37 1.26
CA GLN A 258 32.33 -3.67 2.41
C GLN A 258 31.81 -5.10 2.43
N ARG A 259 31.68 -5.74 1.26
CA ARG A 259 31.25 -7.14 1.12
C ARG A 259 29.95 -7.45 1.89
N PRO A 260 28.85 -6.74 1.60
CA PRO A 260 27.59 -6.90 2.32
C PRO A 260 27.02 -8.32 2.19
N ARG A 261 26.38 -8.93 3.20
CA ARG A 261 25.85 -10.29 3.12
C ARG A 261 24.52 -10.34 2.35
N VAL A 262 24.58 -10.29 1.02
CA VAL A 262 23.42 -10.23 0.13
C VAL A 262 23.72 -10.88 -1.23
N LEU A 263 22.69 -11.28 -1.97
CA LEU A 263 22.76 -11.59 -3.39
C LEU A 263 21.98 -10.50 -4.12
N LEU A 264 22.66 -9.69 -4.92
CA LEU A 264 22.00 -8.65 -5.70
C LEU A 264 21.53 -9.25 -7.01
N MET A 265 20.24 -9.14 -7.28
CA MET A 265 19.63 -9.55 -8.54
C MET A 265 19.17 -8.36 -9.37
N VAL A 266 19.28 -8.49 -10.68
CA VAL A 266 18.73 -7.59 -11.69
C VAL A 266 18.21 -8.43 -12.84
N ASP A 267 16.96 -8.19 -13.25
CA ASP A 267 16.27 -8.85 -14.35
C ASP A 267 16.34 -10.38 -14.27
N GLY A 268 16.20 -10.93 -13.05
CA GLY A 268 16.25 -12.37 -12.80
C GLY A 268 17.65 -12.99 -12.74
N ALA A 269 18.72 -12.20 -12.89
CA ALA A 269 20.10 -12.69 -12.82
C ALA A 269 20.82 -12.17 -11.56
N VAL A 270 21.63 -13.01 -10.91
CA VAL A 270 22.55 -12.58 -9.85
C VAL A 270 23.68 -11.77 -10.48
N VAL A 271 23.77 -10.48 -10.12
CA VAL A 271 24.78 -9.56 -10.62
C VAL A 271 25.88 -9.24 -9.59
N TRP A 272 25.60 -9.49 -8.30
CA TRP A 272 26.59 -9.41 -7.24
C TRP A 272 26.44 -10.57 -6.26
N ASP A 273 27.58 -11.09 -5.82
CA ASP A 273 27.67 -12.27 -4.99
C ASP A 273 28.64 -12.05 -3.82
N ALA A 274 28.15 -12.18 -2.58
CA ALA A 274 28.94 -12.03 -1.37
C ALA A 274 30.09 -13.04 -1.22
N ASP A 275 29.97 -14.22 -1.84
CA ASP A 275 31.00 -15.27 -1.84
C ASP A 275 32.07 -15.02 -2.93
N ASN A 276 31.80 -14.12 -3.90
CA ASN A 276 32.78 -13.65 -4.89
C ASN A 276 32.87 -12.11 -4.93
N PRO A 277 33.33 -11.48 -3.84
CA PRO A 277 33.24 -10.02 -3.65
C PRO A 277 34.11 -9.20 -4.62
N SER A 278 35.11 -9.82 -5.26
CA SER A 278 35.97 -9.16 -6.24
C SER A 278 35.36 -9.04 -7.63
N ASP A 279 34.34 -9.84 -7.97
CA ASP A 279 33.70 -9.76 -9.28
C ASP A 279 32.52 -8.78 -9.26
N THR A 280 32.79 -7.55 -9.69
CA THR A 280 31.77 -6.51 -9.85
C THR A 280 31.39 -6.28 -11.30
N THR A 281 31.83 -7.15 -12.23
CA THR A 281 31.69 -6.93 -13.67
C THR A 281 30.22 -6.92 -14.10
N ALA A 282 29.42 -7.85 -13.55
CA ALA A 282 27.99 -7.93 -13.82
C ALA A 282 27.24 -6.72 -13.23
N VAL A 283 27.59 -6.26 -12.02
CA VAL A 283 27.03 -5.04 -11.42
C VAL A 283 27.26 -3.82 -12.32
N VAL A 284 28.50 -3.63 -12.80
CA VAL A 284 28.85 -2.47 -13.64
C VAL A 284 28.03 -2.45 -14.93
N ARG A 285 27.79 -3.63 -15.51
CA ARG A 285 26.98 -3.78 -16.72
C ARG A 285 25.50 -3.51 -16.45
N ALA A 286 24.95 -4.15 -15.43
CA ALA A 286 23.52 -4.06 -15.10
C ALA A 286 23.11 -2.67 -14.62
N ALA A 287 23.99 -1.96 -13.93
CA ALA A 287 23.73 -0.63 -13.39
C ALA A 287 24.43 0.50 -14.19
N ALA A 288 24.71 0.30 -15.49
CA ALA A 288 25.43 1.27 -16.31
C ALA A 288 24.71 2.64 -16.42
N SER A 289 23.38 2.64 -16.37
CA SER A 289 22.52 3.84 -16.43
C SER A 289 22.27 4.47 -15.05
N LEU A 290 22.81 3.91 -13.97
CA LEU A 290 22.54 4.33 -12.60
C LEU A 290 22.89 5.82 -12.38
N ALA A 291 21.97 6.54 -11.76
CA ALA A 291 22.12 7.94 -11.37
C ALA A 291 22.53 8.07 -9.89
N ASP A 292 22.91 9.28 -9.46
CA ASP A 292 23.47 9.50 -8.12
C ASP A 292 22.48 9.17 -6.98
N GLY A 293 21.22 9.62 -7.11
CA GLY A 293 20.17 9.36 -6.14
C GLY A 293 19.87 7.86 -5.98
N PRO A 294 19.49 7.16 -7.05
CA PRO A 294 19.29 5.70 -7.04
C PRO A 294 20.51 4.93 -6.52
N ALA A 295 21.73 5.30 -6.92
CA ALA A 295 22.95 4.64 -6.41
C ALA A 295 23.11 4.77 -4.90
N ALA A 296 22.95 5.97 -4.36
CA ALA A 296 23.05 6.21 -2.92
C ALA A 296 21.96 5.46 -2.15
N ALA A 297 20.74 5.44 -2.69
CA ALA A 297 19.63 4.70 -2.09
C ALA A 297 19.85 3.18 -2.12
N LEU A 298 20.33 2.63 -3.24
CA LEU A 298 20.67 1.21 -3.36
C LEU A 298 21.76 0.82 -2.36
N GLN A 299 22.82 1.63 -2.22
CA GLN A 299 23.85 1.39 -1.22
C GLN A 299 23.29 1.36 0.21
N GLN A 300 22.37 2.28 0.55
CA GLN A 300 21.70 2.29 1.86
C GLN A 300 20.84 1.04 2.09
N ASP A 301 20.13 0.59 1.05
CA ASP A 301 19.29 -0.61 1.11
C ASP A 301 20.15 -1.86 1.36
N LEU A 302 21.27 -2.01 0.63
CA LEU A 302 22.21 -3.12 0.82
C LEU A 302 22.90 -3.07 2.19
N THR A 303 23.16 -1.87 2.72
CA THR A 303 23.70 -1.71 4.08
C THR A 303 22.72 -2.23 5.13
N ILE A 304 21.43 -1.94 4.99
CA ILE A 304 20.39 -2.42 5.92
C ILE A 304 20.26 -3.95 5.86
N ILE A 305 20.32 -4.54 4.67
CA ILE A 305 20.29 -5.99 4.50
C ILE A 305 21.48 -6.63 5.21
N ASP A 306 22.68 -6.09 5.01
CA ASP A 306 23.90 -6.59 5.65
C ASP A 306 23.86 -6.44 7.18
N GLU A 307 23.49 -5.26 7.68
CA GLU A 307 23.39 -4.97 9.10
C GLU A 307 22.46 -5.96 9.81
N HIS A 308 21.25 -6.14 9.28
CA HIS A 308 20.26 -7.05 9.87
C HIS A 308 20.66 -8.51 9.77
N SER A 309 21.22 -8.92 8.63
CA SER A 309 21.70 -10.29 8.46
C SER A 309 22.84 -10.61 9.44
N ARG A 310 23.80 -9.69 9.61
CA ARG A 310 24.86 -9.84 10.62
C ARG A 310 24.31 -9.86 12.04
N ARG A 311 23.38 -8.96 12.35
CA ARG A 311 22.75 -8.88 13.68
C ARG A 311 22.04 -10.17 14.04
N PHE A 312 21.26 -10.73 13.12
CA PHE A 312 20.57 -11.99 13.32
C PHE A 312 21.57 -13.15 13.53
N LEU A 313 22.52 -13.32 12.61
CA LEU A 313 23.49 -14.41 12.67
C LEU A 313 24.37 -14.35 13.94
N ALA A 314 24.70 -13.15 14.42
CA ALA A 314 25.47 -12.95 15.64
C ALA A 314 24.74 -13.41 16.93
N LEU A 315 23.42 -13.56 16.89
CA LEU A 315 22.66 -14.11 18.02
C LEU A 315 22.69 -15.64 18.10
N LEU A 316 23.11 -16.30 17.03
CA LEU A 316 23.04 -17.75 16.92
C LEU A 316 24.31 -18.37 17.47
N ARG A 317 24.16 -19.35 18.37
CA ARG A 317 25.30 -20.16 18.84
C ARG A 317 25.87 -21.04 17.74
N GLU A 318 24.99 -21.57 16.88
CA GLU A 318 25.33 -22.50 15.80
C GLU A 318 24.56 -22.13 14.52
N PRO A 319 24.95 -21.04 13.82
CA PRO A 319 24.29 -20.62 12.58
C PRO A 319 24.18 -21.74 11.52
N GLN A 320 25.14 -22.66 11.49
CA GLN A 320 25.17 -23.81 10.59
C GLN A 320 24.02 -24.79 10.76
N ARG A 321 23.26 -24.71 11.87
CA ARG A 321 22.07 -25.56 12.12
C ARG A 321 20.78 -24.99 11.52
N LEU A 322 20.82 -23.80 10.93
CA LEU A 322 19.69 -23.26 10.19
C LEU A 322 19.31 -24.19 9.02
N PRO A 323 18.01 -24.40 8.74
CA PRO A 323 17.54 -25.13 7.58
C PRO A 323 18.12 -24.59 6.27
N ARG A 324 18.25 -25.48 5.27
CA ARG A 324 18.78 -25.18 3.93
C ARG A 324 17.89 -25.73 2.81
N GLN A 325 16.64 -26.07 3.11
CA GLN A 325 15.75 -26.79 2.21
C GLN A 325 14.86 -25.82 1.45
N GLN A 326 15.13 -25.57 0.16
CA GLN A 326 14.38 -24.64 -0.71
C GLN A 326 12.86 -24.70 -0.49
N HIS A 327 12.37 -23.75 0.30
CA HIS A 327 10.96 -23.39 0.34
C HIS A 327 10.87 -21.88 0.08
N PHE A 328 9.68 -21.45 -0.29
CA PHE A 328 9.18 -20.07 -0.33
C PHE A 328 9.00 -19.39 -1.69
N ASP A 329 8.01 -18.51 -1.62
CA ASP A 329 7.47 -17.64 -2.65
C ASP A 329 8.45 -16.49 -2.91
N HIS A 330 8.94 -16.34 -4.14
CA HIS A 330 9.89 -15.29 -4.52
C HIS A 330 9.23 -13.90 -4.69
N SER A 331 8.03 -13.72 -4.15
CA SER A 331 7.23 -12.50 -4.32
C SER A 331 7.80 -11.34 -3.50
N GLY A 332 7.76 -10.12 -4.07
CA GLY A 332 8.12 -8.89 -3.33
C GLY A 332 9.59 -8.46 -3.36
N GLY A 333 10.47 -9.19 -4.06
CA GLY A 333 11.84 -8.76 -4.40
C GLY A 333 12.86 -8.83 -3.27
N VAL A 334 12.51 -9.42 -2.12
CA VAL A 334 13.39 -9.69 -0.98
C VAL A 334 13.02 -11.05 -0.44
N TYR A 335 13.95 -12.00 -0.44
CA TYR A 335 13.74 -13.35 0.09
C TYR A 335 15.06 -13.96 0.53
N ILE A 336 15.04 -15.09 1.23
CA ILE A 336 16.26 -15.79 1.61
C ILE A 336 16.63 -16.89 0.61
N ASP A 337 17.87 -16.88 0.12
CA ASP A 337 18.46 -18.06 -0.51
C ASP A 337 18.92 -19.00 0.60
N GLU A 338 18.05 -19.95 0.96
CA GLU A 338 18.27 -20.85 2.10
C GLU A 338 19.53 -21.72 1.99
N PRO A 339 19.92 -22.24 0.80
CA PRO A 339 21.16 -23.03 0.68
C PRO A 339 22.39 -22.24 1.09
N ARG A 340 22.47 -20.96 0.69
CA ARG A 340 23.62 -20.09 0.96
C ARG A 340 23.44 -19.24 2.22
N GLN A 341 22.23 -19.18 2.75
CA GLN A 341 21.85 -18.35 3.90
C GLN A 341 22.24 -16.88 3.66
N LEU A 342 21.80 -16.37 2.50
CA LEU A 342 21.96 -14.99 2.08
C LEU A 342 20.59 -14.42 1.71
N ILE A 343 20.38 -13.15 2.01
CA ILE A 343 19.22 -12.45 1.49
C ILE A 343 19.44 -12.17 0.01
N VAL A 344 18.48 -12.56 -0.82
CA VAL A 344 18.37 -12.12 -2.20
C VAL A 344 17.61 -10.81 -2.25
N TYR A 345 18.16 -9.85 -2.99
CA TYR A 345 17.57 -8.54 -3.19
C TYR A 345 17.46 -8.24 -4.68
N ASP A 346 16.24 -8.25 -5.20
CA ASP A 346 15.95 -7.92 -6.59
C ASP A 346 15.78 -6.41 -6.77
N ALA A 347 16.80 -5.77 -7.34
CA ALA A 347 16.80 -4.35 -7.64
C ALA A 347 15.87 -3.97 -8.81
N SER A 348 15.38 -4.95 -9.57
CA SER A 348 14.48 -4.78 -10.71
C SER A 348 13.01 -5.10 -10.42
N ALA A 349 12.66 -5.38 -9.16
CA ALA A 349 11.31 -5.75 -8.76
C ALA A 349 10.22 -4.80 -9.29
N ALA A 350 9.13 -5.37 -9.82
CA ALA A 350 8.09 -4.62 -10.54
C ALA A 350 7.45 -3.47 -9.74
N SER A 351 7.40 -3.58 -8.42
CA SER A 351 6.82 -2.54 -7.56
C SER A 351 7.68 -1.27 -7.51
N LEU A 352 9.02 -1.38 -7.61
CA LEU A 352 9.96 -0.27 -7.47
C LEU A 352 11.34 -0.67 -8.02
N ASN A 353 11.69 -0.14 -9.19
CA ASN A 353 12.98 -0.41 -9.84
C ASN A 353 14.07 0.51 -9.24
N ARG A 354 14.94 -0.10 -8.43
CA ARG A 354 16.00 0.56 -7.63
C ARG A 354 17.17 1.06 -8.47
N LEU A 355 17.25 0.63 -9.74
CA LEU A 355 18.27 1.11 -10.67
C LEU A 355 17.92 2.46 -11.29
N VAL A 356 16.64 2.85 -11.28
CA VAL A 356 16.18 4.09 -11.93
C VAL A 356 15.59 5.10 -10.96
N GLU A 357 15.14 4.69 -9.78
CA GLU A 357 14.59 5.59 -8.77
C GLU A 357 15.07 5.26 -7.35
N ALA A 358 15.24 6.31 -6.55
CA ALA A 358 15.71 6.20 -5.19
C ALA A 358 14.63 5.63 -4.26
N THR A 359 15.02 4.68 -3.40
CA THR A 359 14.17 4.12 -2.35
C THR A 359 13.69 5.19 -1.36
N PRO A 360 12.36 5.37 -1.20
CA PRO A 360 11.81 6.25 -0.16
C PRO A 360 12.09 5.70 1.26
N PRO A 361 12.17 6.57 2.29
CA PRO A 361 12.48 6.16 3.67
C PRO A 361 11.58 5.03 4.21
N TYR A 362 10.25 5.14 4.06
CA TYR A 362 9.31 4.14 4.56
C TYR A 362 9.48 2.76 3.90
N GLN A 363 9.85 2.74 2.61
CA GLN A 363 10.13 1.50 1.89
C GLN A 363 11.47 0.89 2.31
N ARG A 364 12.45 1.72 2.68
CA ARG A 364 13.72 1.27 3.25
C ARG A 364 13.53 0.67 4.65
N TRP A 365 12.66 1.26 5.47
CA TRP A 365 12.32 0.70 6.76
C TRP A 365 11.54 -0.61 6.64
N LEU A 366 10.59 -0.68 5.71
CA LEU A 366 9.92 -1.93 5.37
C LEU A 366 10.91 -3.00 4.89
N LEU A 367 11.92 -2.64 4.08
CA LEU A 367 12.98 -3.56 3.67
C LEU A 367 13.69 -4.17 4.89
N GLY A 368 14.09 -3.35 5.86
CA GLY A 368 14.71 -3.85 7.09
C GLY A 368 13.81 -4.84 7.84
N ALA A 369 12.51 -4.54 7.93
CA ALA A 369 11.53 -5.44 8.53
C ALA A 369 11.39 -6.77 7.77
N ARG A 370 11.31 -6.71 6.43
CA ARG A 370 11.23 -7.90 5.56
C ARG A 370 12.46 -8.77 5.69
N VAL A 371 13.66 -8.18 5.67
CA VAL A 371 14.91 -8.94 5.87
C VAL A 371 14.87 -9.74 7.18
N MET A 372 14.44 -9.11 8.27
CA MET A 372 14.35 -9.81 9.55
C MET A 372 13.22 -10.84 9.58
N HIS A 373 12.13 -10.61 8.85
CA HIS A 373 11.03 -11.55 8.67
C HIS A 373 11.52 -12.83 7.96
N GLU A 374 12.27 -12.69 6.86
CA GLU A 374 12.86 -13.83 6.14
C GLU A 374 13.82 -14.64 7.03
N TRP A 375 14.69 -13.96 7.79
CA TRP A 375 15.55 -14.64 8.76
C TRP A 375 14.76 -15.33 9.87
N GLY A 376 13.66 -14.72 10.33
CA GLY A 376 12.80 -15.32 11.33
C GLY A 376 12.11 -16.58 10.85
N HIS A 377 11.73 -16.69 9.56
CA HIS A 377 11.21 -17.94 9.01
C HIS A 377 12.19 -19.10 9.16
N LEU A 378 13.48 -18.87 8.88
CA LEU A 378 14.51 -19.89 9.11
C LEU A 378 14.66 -20.25 10.60
N ALA A 379 14.58 -19.28 11.50
CA ALA A 379 14.63 -19.54 12.94
C ALA A 379 13.42 -20.36 13.43
N VAL A 380 12.22 -20.05 12.93
CA VAL A 380 10.99 -20.78 13.23
C VAL A 380 11.08 -22.20 12.69
N ALA A 381 11.51 -22.38 11.43
CA ALA A 381 11.71 -23.69 10.82
C ALA A 381 12.79 -24.52 11.53
N ALA A 382 13.81 -23.87 12.11
CA ALA A 382 14.81 -24.51 12.97
C ALA A 382 14.27 -24.93 14.35
N GLY A 383 13.02 -24.58 14.68
CA GLY A 383 12.38 -24.84 15.96
C GLY A 383 12.83 -23.92 17.10
N TRP A 384 13.44 -22.76 16.79
CA TRP A 384 14.00 -21.86 17.80
C TRP A 384 12.97 -20.93 18.45
N VAL A 385 11.86 -20.69 17.77
CA VAL A 385 10.72 -19.95 18.32
C VAL A 385 9.64 -20.97 18.70
N ALA A 386 9.84 -21.63 19.84
CA ALA A 386 8.95 -22.69 20.32
C ALA A 386 8.11 -22.23 21.51
N VAL A 387 6.94 -22.88 21.68
CA VAL A 387 6.16 -22.80 22.92
C VAL A 387 6.96 -23.46 24.04
N ALA A 388 7.16 -22.72 25.14
CA ALA A 388 7.89 -23.22 26.29
C ALA A 388 7.22 -24.49 26.86
N LEU A 389 8.02 -25.48 27.28
CA LEU A 389 7.51 -26.76 27.79
C LEU A 389 6.38 -26.63 28.83
N PRO A 390 6.46 -25.71 29.83
CA PRO A 390 5.39 -25.55 30.81
C PRO A 390 4.06 -25.04 30.24
N LEU A 391 4.08 -24.41 29.05
CA LEU A 391 2.91 -23.80 28.41
C LEU A 391 2.25 -24.71 27.36
N ARG A 392 2.77 -25.92 27.13
CA ARG A 392 2.25 -26.80 26.05
C ARG A 392 0.82 -27.27 26.28
N GLU A 393 0.47 -27.61 27.51
CA GLU A 393 -0.92 -28.01 27.81
C GLU A 393 -1.88 -26.82 27.69
N GLU A 394 -1.43 -25.62 28.10
CA GLU A 394 -2.20 -24.39 27.92
C GLU A 394 -2.38 -24.04 26.44
N GLU A 395 -1.33 -24.15 25.62
CA GLU A 395 -1.41 -23.97 24.17
C GLU A 395 -2.39 -24.95 23.53
N LYS A 396 -2.34 -26.22 23.92
CA LYS A 396 -3.26 -27.25 23.42
C LYS A 396 -4.70 -26.93 23.79
N GLN A 397 -4.95 -26.50 25.03
CA GLN A 397 -6.28 -26.08 25.46
C GLN A 397 -6.75 -24.85 24.67
N ALA A 398 -5.89 -23.83 24.52
CA ALA A 398 -6.22 -22.62 23.77
C ALA A 398 -6.56 -22.94 22.30
N ARG A 399 -5.86 -23.88 21.65
CA ARG A 399 -6.20 -24.37 20.30
C ARG A 399 -7.60 -24.98 20.24
N GLN A 400 -7.96 -25.80 21.22
CA GLN A 400 -9.29 -26.40 21.31
C GLN A 400 -10.37 -25.34 21.53
N ASP A 401 -10.11 -24.37 22.39
CA ASP A 401 -11.03 -23.27 22.68
C ASP A 401 -11.28 -22.41 21.44
N VAL A 402 -10.23 -22.12 20.65
CA VAL A 402 -10.35 -21.43 19.36
C VAL A 402 -11.17 -22.25 18.37
N ALA A 403 -10.91 -23.56 18.22
CA ALA A 403 -11.69 -24.41 17.32
C ALA A 403 -13.17 -24.46 17.69
N LEU A 404 -13.48 -24.53 19.00
CA LEU A 404 -14.87 -24.49 19.51
C LEU A 404 -15.54 -23.15 19.22
N LEU A 405 -14.83 -22.03 19.42
CA LEU A 405 -15.33 -20.70 19.11
C LEU A 405 -15.62 -20.55 17.61
N LEU A 406 -14.71 -20.99 16.74
CA LEU A 406 -14.89 -20.93 15.29
C LEU A 406 -16.06 -21.78 14.82
N ARG A 407 -16.21 -22.99 15.39
CA ARG A 407 -17.37 -23.85 15.14
C ARG A 407 -18.67 -23.15 15.53
N ARG A 408 -18.69 -22.50 16.69
CA ARG A 408 -19.85 -21.75 17.18
C ARG A 408 -20.21 -20.61 16.24
N ILE A 409 -19.23 -19.82 15.80
CA ILE A 409 -19.43 -18.70 14.85
C ILE A 409 -20.11 -19.20 13.56
N VAL A 410 -19.63 -20.29 12.98
CA VAL A 410 -20.22 -20.86 11.75
C VAL A 410 -21.62 -21.42 12.00
N ASN A 411 -21.85 -22.11 13.12
CA ASN A 411 -23.15 -22.73 13.43
C ASN A 411 -24.24 -21.72 13.79
N GLU A 412 -23.87 -20.59 14.41
CA GLU A 412 -24.80 -19.51 14.78
C GLU A 412 -25.00 -18.49 13.64
N ALA A 413 -24.26 -18.63 12.53
CA ALA A 413 -24.38 -17.73 11.39
C ALA A 413 -25.76 -17.79 10.74
N PRO A 414 -26.34 -16.65 10.30
CA PRO A 414 -27.58 -16.64 9.52
C PRO A 414 -27.46 -17.49 8.25
N ALA A 415 -28.57 -18.06 7.77
CA ALA A 415 -28.57 -19.03 6.66
C ALA A 415 -27.74 -18.60 5.42
N PRO A 416 -27.80 -17.34 4.93
CA PRO A 416 -26.96 -16.90 3.81
C PRO A 416 -25.45 -17.00 4.06
N TYR A 417 -25.03 -16.76 5.31
CA TYR A 417 -23.63 -16.85 5.72
C TYR A 417 -23.19 -18.28 6.05
N ALA A 418 -24.11 -19.17 6.40
CA ALA A 418 -23.80 -20.58 6.59
C ALA A 418 -23.42 -21.27 5.26
N ASP A 419 -24.08 -20.91 4.15
CA ASP A 419 -23.72 -21.38 2.81
C ASP A 419 -22.34 -20.89 2.38
N ILE A 420 -22.05 -19.61 2.62
CA ILE A 420 -20.73 -19.00 2.33
C ILE A 420 -19.64 -19.72 3.15
N ALA A 421 -19.87 -19.97 4.45
CA ALA A 421 -18.92 -20.67 5.30
C ALA A 421 -18.56 -22.05 4.74
N ARG A 422 -19.57 -22.83 4.29
CA ARG A 422 -19.36 -24.15 3.68
C ARG A 422 -18.54 -24.07 2.38
N GLN A 423 -18.84 -23.09 1.53
CA GLN A 423 -18.12 -22.89 0.26
C GLN A 423 -16.65 -22.54 0.51
N GLU A 424 -16.38 -21.60 1.42
CA GLU A 424 -15.01 -21.22 1.75
C GLU A 424 -14.26 -22.37 2.46
N GLN A 425 -14.93 -23.11 3.36
CA GLN A 425 -14.33 -24.24 4.07
C GLN A 425 -13.85 -25.35 3.14
N ALA A 426 -14.61 -25.65 2.07
CA ALA A 426 -14.24 -26.67 1.10
C ALA A 426 -12.87 -26.40 0.45
N HIS A 427 -12.42 -25.14 0.45
CA HIS A 427 -11.11 -24.73 -0.09
C HIS A 427 -9.92 -25.16 0.80
N PHE A 428 -10.12 -25.35 2.11
CA PHE A 428 -9.01 -25.52 3.07
C PHE A 428 -8.92 -26.89 3.74
N GLY A 429 -10.02 -27.64 3.85
CA GLY A 429 -10.03 -28.95 4.52
C GLY A 429 -10.67 -30.08 3.70
N GLY A 430 -11.23 -29.77 2.53
CA GLY A 430 -12.16 -30.68 1.85
C GLY A 430 -13.51 -30.76 2.57
N ALA A 431 -14.52 -31.33 1.90
CA ALA A 431 -15.91 -31.28 2.37
C ALA A 431 -16.21 -32.04 3.67
N ASN A 432 -15.26 -32.85 4.18
CA ASN A 432 -15.48 -33.79 5.30
C ASN A 432 -14.80 -33.38 6.62
N VAL A 433 -14.13 -32.23 6.69
CA VAL A 433 -13.52 -31.74 7.95
C VAL A 433 -14.57 -30.97 8.75
N GLU A 434 -14.56 -31.05 10.08
CA GLU A 434 -15.45 -30.24 10.91
C GLU A 434 -15.13 -28.73 10.73
N PRO A 435 -16.13 -27.84 10.64
CA PRO A 435 -15.90 -26.43 10.33
C PRO A 435 -14.88 -25.73 11.23
N GLY A 436 -14.96 -25.96 12.55
CA GLY A 436 -14.02 -25.36 13.50
C GLY A 436 -12.57 -25.81 13.29
N GLU A 437 -12.36 -27.06 12.86
CA GLU A 437 -11.03 -27.62 12.62
C GLU A 437 -10.42 -27.09 11.32
N ALA A 438 -11.21 -27.00 10.25
CA ALA A 438 -10.75 -26.43 8.97
C ALA A 438 -10.30 -24.97 9.12
N TRP A 439 -11.09 -24.14 9.82
CA TRP A 439 -10.75 -22.74 10.07
C TRP A 439 -9.59 -22.57 11.02
N MET A 440 -9.48 -23.44 12.04
CA MET A 440 -8.30 -23.46 12.90
C MET A 440 -7.05 -23.81 12.09
N GLN A 441 -7.08 -24.81 11.22
CA GLN A 441 -5.94 -25.16 10.35
C GLN A 441 -5.53 -23.97 9.47
N TYR A 442 -6.48 -23.26 8.87
CA TYR A 442 -6.20 -22.04 8.12
C TYR A 442 -5.50 -20.98 8.98
N LEU A 443 -6.07 -20.65 10.15
CA LEU A 443 -5.51 -19.64 11.06
C LEU A 443 -4.09 -20.00 11.52
N PHE A 444 -3.88 -21.26 11.89
CA PHE A 444 -2.59 -21.73 12.39
C PHE A 444 -1.55 -21.98 11.29
N SER A 445 -1.97 -22.12 10.03
CA SER A 445 -1.03 -22.14 8.90
C SER A 445 -0.19 -20.86 8.80
N ARG A 446 -0.71 -19.75 9.36
CA ARG A 446 -0.05 -18.43 9.45
C ARG A 446 0.75 -18.23 10.73
N MET A 447 0.67 -19.14 11.70
CA MET A 447 1.40 -19.02 12.98
C MET A 447 2.92 -18.83 12.81
N PRO A 448 3.59 -19.45 11.81
CA PRO A 448 4.99 -19.16 11.54
C PRO A 448 5.29 -17.67 11.30
N ASP A 449 4.42 -16.95 10.58
CA ASP A 449 4.57 -15.50 10.33
C ASP A 449 4.54 -14.71 11.65
N TYR A 450 3.64 -15.08 12.57
CA TYR A 450 3.57 -14.44 13.88
C TYR A 450 4.80 -14.74 14.74
N GLN A 451 5.27 -15.99 14.76
CA GLN A 451 6.47 -16.39 15.50
C GLN A 451 7.71 -15.67 14.96
N THR A 452 7.82 -15.54 13.64
CA THR A 452 8.81 -14.72 12.95
C THR A 452 8.74 -13.27 13.42
N ASN A 453 7.54 -12.69 13.50
CA ASN A 453 7.36 -11.30 13.91
C ASN A 453 7.73 -11.04 15.38
N LEU A 454 7.42 -11.98 16.29
CA LEU A 454 7.84 -11.91 17.70
C LEU A 454 9.36 -11.87 17.84
N LEU A 455 10.07 -12.67 17.03
CA LEU A 455 11.52 -12.63 16.99
C LEU A 455 12.02 -11.30 16.39
N ALA A 456 11.43 -10.88 15.27
CA ALA A 456 11.80 -9.66 14.57
C ALA A 456 11.65 -8.40 15.45
N GLN A 457 10.64 -8.34 16.32
CA GLN A 457 10.43 -7.27 17.29
C GLN A 457 11.67 -6.98 18.16
N ARG A 458 12.47 -8.00 18.49
CA ARG A 458 13.67 -7.83 19.31
C ARG A 458 14.87 -7.29 18.54
N LEU A 459 14.82 -7.32 17.21
CA LEU A 459 15.96 -7.03 16.33
C LEU A 459 15.74 -5.82 15.43
N LEU A 460 14.49 -5.44 15.22
CA LEU A 460 14.10 -4.31 14.41
C LEU A 460 14.16 -3.01 15.19
N TYR A 461 14.50 -1.94 14.46
CA TYR A 461 14.30 -0.58 14.95
C TYR A 461 12.81 -0.24 14.94
N ARG A 462 12.41 0.71 15.80
CA ARG A 462 11.01 1.10 15.98
C ARG A 462 10.34 1.49 14.65
N GLU A 463 11.07 2.17 13.79
CA GLU A 463 10.59 2.67 12.50
C GLU A 463 10.34 1.53 11.51
N GLN A 464 11.13 0.45 11.60
CA GLN A 464 10.97 -0.73 10.77
C GLN A 464 9.75 -1.53 11.20
N LEU A 465 9.56 -1.70 12.51
CA LEU A 465 8.32 -2.28 13.06
C LEU A 465 7.10 -1.47 12.64
N GLU A 466 7.16 -0.15 12.80
CA GLU A 466 6.07 0.75 12.43
C GLU A 466 5.71 0.65 10.94
N SER A 467 6.71 0.67 10.05
CA SER A 467 6.51 0.45 8.62
C SER A 467 5.91 -0.94 8.31
N TYR A 468 6.33 -1.98 9.03
CA TYR A 468 5.79 -3.33 8.86
C TYR A 468 4.32 -3.41 9.29
N LEU A 469 3.97 -2.85 10.45
CA LEU A 469 2.60 -2.82 10.97
C LEU A 469 1.65 -2.11 10.00
N ARG A 470 2.04 -0.93 9.51
CA ARG A 470 1.19 -0.14 8.59
C ARG A 470 0.95 -0.78 7.23
N VAL A 471 1.79 -1.73 6.82
CA VAL A 471 1.62 -2.48 5.56
C VAL A 471 0.84 -3.77 5.77
N ASN A 472 0.98 -4.41 6.93
CA ASN A 472 0.38 -5.71 7.18
C ASN A 472 -0.97 -5.63 7.88
N VAL A 473 -1.24 -4.61 8.69
CA VAL A 473 -2.56 -4.39 9.30
C VAL A 473 -3.40 -3.51 8.38
N ARG A 474 -4.23 -4.13 7.54
CA ARG A 474 -4.99 -3.43 6.50
C ARG A 474 -6.37 -4.05 6.26
N CYS A 475 -7.18 -3.39 5.44
CA CYS A 475 -8.45 -3.95 4.99
C CYS A 475 -8.22 -5.03 3.92
N HIS A 476 -8.97 -6.13 4.00
CA HIS A 476 -8.97 -7.24 3.03
C HIS A 476 -10.23 -7.31 2.18
N ALA A 477 -11.10 -6.31 2.23
CA ALA A 477 -12.36 -6.30 1.49
C ALA A 477 -12.19 -6.47 -0.04
N HIS A 478 -10.97 -6.25 -0.55
CA HIS A 478 -10.63 -6.31 -1.97
C HIS A 478 -9.65 -7.42 -2.32
N ASP A 479 -9.32 -8.31 -1.38
CA ASP A 479 -8.37 -9.42 -1.61
C ASP A 479 -9.01 -10.59 -2.39
N GLY A 480 -10.28 -10.47 -2.81
CA GLY A 480 -11.01 -11.53 -3.52
C GLY A 480 -11.36 -12.75 -2.65
N ILE A 481 -11.21 -12.62 -1.33
CA ILE A 481 -11.52 -13.66 -0.35
C ILE A 481 -12.88 -13.42 0.32
N GLY A 482 -13.54 -14.51 0.72
CA GLY A 482 -14.84 -14.45 1.37
C GLY A 482 -14.80 -13.93 2.81
N PRO A 483 -15.96 -13.55 3.39
CA PRO A 483 -16.05 -12.88 4.68
C PRO A 483 -15.47 -13.68 5.86
N TYR A 484 -15.50 -15.02 5.84
CA TYR A 484 -14.91 -15.81 6.93
C TYR A 484 -13.40 -15.81 6.88
N GLN A 485 -12.80 -15.97 5.69
CA GLN A 485 -11.36 -15.77 5.51
C GLN A 485 -10.93 -14.37 5.94
N GLN A 486 -11.69 -13.32 5.57
CA GLN A 486 -11.39 -11.95 6.02
C GLN A 486 -11.42 -11.85 7.55
N LEU A 487 -12.45 -12.38 8.21
CA LEU A 487 -12.56 -12.39 9.66
C LEU A 487 -11.36 -13.11 10.31
N MET A 488 -10.95 -14.25 9.76
CA MET A 488 -9.79 -15.00 10.27
C MET A 488 -8.49 -14.22 10.09
N ARG A 489 -8.30 -13.56 8.95
CA ARG A 489 -7.15 -12.70 8.71
C ARG A 489 -7.13 -11.51 9.66
N TYR A 490 -8.25 -10.83 9.87
CA TYR A 490 -8.31 -9.72 10.83
C TYR A 490 -8.02 -10.17 12.27
N ALA A 491 -8.55 -11.32 12.69
CA ALA A 491 -8.26 -11.89 14.01
C ALA A 491 -6.76 -12.20 14.16
N PHE A 492 -6.14 -12.74 13.10
CA PHE A 492 -4.71 -13.03 13.06
C PHE A 492 -3.82 -11.77 12.96
N GLU A 493 -4.25 -10.72 12.28
CA GLU A 493 -3.45 -9.50 12.15
C GLU A 493 -3.60 -8.60 13.38
N TYR A 494 -4.66 -8.76 14.18
CA TYR A 494 -4.85 -8.00 15.42
C TYR A 494 -3.72 -8.18 16.42
N GLN A 495 -3.15 -9.39 16.52
CA GLN A 495 -1.97 -9.65 17.37
C GLN A 495 -0.72 -8.88 16.90
N TYR A 496 -0.67 -8.40 15.66
CA TYR A 496 0.44 -7.55 15.22
C TYR A 496 0.46 -6.22 15.95
N LEU A 497 -0.69 -5.73 16.45
CA LEU A 497 -0.74 -4.51 17.25
C LEU A 497 -0.06 -4.62 18.63
N ALA A 498 0.31 -5.84 19.04
CA ALA A 498 1.08 -6.10 20.26
C ALA A 498 2.60 -6.22 20.02
N LEU A 499 3.04 -6.16 18.76
CA LEU A 499 4.45 -6.04 18.36
C LEU A 499 4.92 -4.58 18.54
#